data_AF-A0A244BK64-F1
#
_entry.id   AF-A0A244BK64-F1
#
_cell.length_a   1.000
_cell.length_b   1.000
_cell.length_c   1.000
_cell.angle_alpha   90.00
_cell.angle_beta   90.00
_cell.angle_gamma   90.00
#
_symmetry.space_group_name_H-M   'P 1'
#
loop_
_entity.id
_entity.type
_entity.pdbx_description
1 polymer ?
#
loop_
_entity_poly.entity_id
_entity_poly.type
_entity_poly.pdbx_seq_one_letter_code
_entity_poly.pdbx_strand_id
1 'polypeptide(L)'
;MGFWDAIMGFGKLASNAAAETMKKANFNVWDKIKSSPVERINDFYNQNNTSEHNRPACRGLAIAALCFRGDWSGERLWREDQEAANWLKNFRIKISLDTCDSADELRKIIDRLIELN
;
A
#
# COMPACT_ATOMS: atom_id res chain seq x y z
N MET A 1 -10.07 18.67 3.97
CA MET A 1 -9.19 17.99 4.94
C MET A 1 -9.49 16.50 4.86
N GLY A 2 -8.66 15.77 4.10
CA GLY A 2 -8.96 14.40 3.70
C GLY A 2 -8.79 13.40 4.84
N PHE A 3 -9.68 12.41 4.91
CA PHE A 3 -9.54 11.24 5.80
C PHE A 3 -8.12 10.64 5.75
N TRP A 4 -7.49 10.67 4.57
CA TRP A 4 -6.14 10.18 4.33
C TRP A 4 -5.04 11.17 4.73
N ASP A 5 -5.28 12.48 4.73
CA ASP A 5 -4.33 13.48 5.24
C ASP A 5 -4.08 13.30 6.74
N ALA A 6 -5.14 12.97 7.49
CA ALA A 6 -5.04 12.66 8.92
C ALA A 6 -4.22 11.38 9.20
N ILE A 7 -4.11 10.49 8.20
CA ILE A 7 -3.33 9.25 8.29
C ILE A 7 -1.89 9.49 7.86
N MET A 8 -1.66 10.37 6.88
CA MET A 8 -0.34 10.65 6.31
C MET A 8 0.42 11.79 7.00
N GLY A 9 -0.20 12.50 7.95
CA GLY A 9 0.39 13.58 8.72
C GLY A 9 1.40 13.13 9.77
N PHE A 10 2.54 12.58 9.37
CA PHE A 10 3.70 12.38 10.25
C PHE A 10 5.01 12.70 9.52
N GLY A 11 5.34 13.99 9.47
CA GLY A 11 6.61 14.50 8.96
C GLY A 11 7.67 14.65 10.07
N LYS A 12 8.89 14.22 9.75
CA LYS A 12 10.18 14.39 10.48
C LYS A 12 10.40 13.56 11.76
N LEU A 13 10.92 12.33 11.62
CA LEU A 13 11.72 11.68 12.67
C LEU A 13 12.95 10.98 12.06
N ALA A 14 14.01 10.83 12.87
CA ALA A 14 15.40 10.56 12.50
C ALA A 14 15.70 9.17 11.90
N SER A 15 16.77 9.09 11.09
CA SER A 15 17.00 8.17 9.96
C SER A 15 16.92 6.64 10.18
N ASN A 16 16.96 6.11 11.40
CA ASN A 16 16.76 4.67 11.66
C ASN A 16 15.41 4.36 12.34
N ALA A 17 15.00 5.18 13.30
CA ALA A 17 13.63 5.14 13.82
C ALA A 17 12.60 5.49 12.72
N ALA A 18 13.01 6.30 11.74
CA ALA A 18 12.21 6.68 10.58
C ALA A 18 11.77 5.48 9.75
N ALA A 19 12.67 4.53 9.47
CA ALA A 19 12.36 3.38 8.63
C ALA A 19 11.32 2.47 9.29
N GLU A 20 11.50 2.18 10.58
CA GLU A 20 10.55 1.39 11.36
C GLU A 20 9.21 2.14 11.58
N THR A 21 9.27 3.46 11.79
CA THR A 21 8.07 4.30 11.89
C THR A 21 7.31 4.35 10.57
N MET A 22 8.02 4.44 9.43
CA MET A 22 7.41 4.41 8.10
C MET A 22 6.80 3.06 7.78
N LYS A 23 7.47 1.94 8.14
CA LYS A 23 6.86 0.60 8.03
C LYS A 23 5.58 0.51 8.85
N LYS A 24 5.62 0.95 10.12
CA LYS A 24 4.44 0.95 11.01
C LYS A 24 3.33 1.85 10.49
N ALA A 25 3.66 3.00 9.90
CA ALA A 25 2.71 3.87 9.24
C ALA A 25 2.06 3.17 8.03
N ASN A 26 2.86 2.50 7.19
CA ASN A 26 2.35 1.73 6.05
C ASN A 26 1.45 0.57 6.51
N PHE A 27 1.77 -0.10 7.62
CA PHE A 27 0.89 -1.13 8.19
C PHE A 27 -0.41 -0.55 8.75
N ASN A 28 -0.36 0.59 9.42
CA ASN A 28 -1.58 1.28 9.88
C ASN A 28 -2.46 1.73 8.69
N VAL A 29 -1.83 2.21 7.62
CA VAL A 29 -2.52 2.55 6.37
C VAL A 29 -3.12 1.30 5.74
N TRP A 30 -2.35 0.22 5.63
CA TRP A 30 -2.80 -1.08 5.14
C TRP A 30 -4.04 -1.59 5.89
N ASP A 31 -3.99 -1.60 7.22
CA ASP A 31 -5.07 -2.13 8.06
C ASP A 31 -6.38 -1.33 7.89
N LYS A 32 -6.27 -0.01 7.68
CA LYS A 32 -7.40 0.88 7.39
C LYS A 32 -7.92 0.74 5.95
N ILE A 33 -7.04 0.55 4.97
CA ILE A 33 -7.46 0.41 3.57
C ILE A 33 -8.10 -0.96 3.35
N LYS A 34 -7.52 -2.05 3.86
CA LYS A 34 -8.07 -3.41 3.65
C LYS A 34 -9.48 -3.57 4.22
N SER A 35 -9.78 -2.85 5.30
CA SER A 35 -11.09 -2.83 5.95
C SER A 35 -12.09 -1.85 5.29
N SER A 36 -11.61 -0.97 4.41
CA SER A 36 -12.46 0.00 3.71
C SER A 36 -13.24 -0.62 2.53
N PRO A 37 -14.37 -0.01 2.13
CA PRO A 37 -15.08 -0.38 0.91
C PRO A 37 -14.23 -0.16 -0.35
N VAL A 38 -14.47 -0.96 -1.41
CA VAL A 38 -13.75 -0.88 -2.69
C VAL A 38 -13.75 0.53 -3.28
N GLU A 39 -14.87 1.24 -3.23
CA GLU A 39 -14.98 2.64 -3.69
C GLU A 39 -13.98 3.56 -2.97
N ARG A 40 -13.88 3.43 -1.64
CA ARG A 40 -12.94 4.23 -0.83
C ARG A 40 -11.47 3.85 -1.08
N ILE A 41 -11.20 2.60 -1.45
CA ILE A 41 -9.86 2.15 -1.84
C ILE A 41 -9.49 2.76 -3.21
N ASN A 42 -10.43 2.77 -4.16
CA ASN A 42 -10.24 3.43 -5.46
C ASN A 42 -10.06 4.94 -5.32
N ASP A 43 -10.84 5.60 -4.46
CA ASP A 43 -10.62 7.02 -4.15
C ASP A 43 -9.23 7.28 -3.58
N PHE A 44 -8.75 6.41 -2.69
CA PHE A 44 -7.41 6.50 -2.14
C PHE A 44 -6.33 6.35 -3.22
N TYR A 45 -6.49 5.39 -4.14
CA TYR A 45 -5.59 5.23 -5.28
C TYR A 45 -5.58 6.50 -6.15
N ASN A 46 -6.76 6.99 -6.54
CA ASN A 46 -6.90 8.15 -7.42
C ASN A 46 -6.32 9.43 -6.80
N GLN A 47 -6.54 9.67 -5.50
CA GLN A 47 -5.96 10.82 -4.80
C GLN A 47 -4.43 10.80 -4.80
N ASN A 48 -3.83 9.61 -4.77
CA ASN A 48 -2.39 9.41 -4.79
C ASN A 48 -1.81 9.15 -6.20
N ASN A 49 -2.65 9.26 -7.23
CA ASN A 49 -2.31 9.12 -8.65
C ASN A 49 -2.53 10.45 -9.40
N THR A 50 -2.14 11.56 -8.77
CA THR A 50 -2.22 12.91 -9.35
C THR A 50 -0.82 13.50 -9.51
N SER A 51 -0.67 14.46 -10.42
CA SER A 51 0.61 15.14 -10.65
C SER A 51 1.15 15.86 -9.40
N GLU A 52 0.26 16.30 -8.49
CA GLU A 52 0.61 16.98 -7.25
C GLU A 52 0.93 16.00 -6.10
N HIS A 53 0.34 14.80 -6.11
CA HIS A 53 0.48 13.81 -5.05
C HIS A 53 0.75 12.41 -5.61
N ASN A 54 1.81 12.26 -6.41
CA ASN A 54 2.26 10.95 -6.88
C ASN A 54 2.99 10.19 -5.76
N ARG A 55 2.28 9.30 -5.05
CA ARG A 55 2.83 8.48 -3.97
C ARG A 55 2.75 6.99 -4.29
N PRO A 56 3.80 6.39 -4.88
CA PRO A 56 3.83 4.95 -5.24
C PRO A 56 3.52 4.03 -4.05
N ALA A 57 3.91 4.42 -2.84
CA ALA A 57 3.61 3.67 -1.61
C ALA A 57 2.11 3.53 -1.35
N CYS A 58 1.38 4.64 -1.46
CA CYS A 58 -0.06 4.69 -1.23
C CYS A 58 -0.81 3.97 -2.35
N ARG A 59 -0.41 4.22 -3.61
CA ARG A 59 -0.96 3.50 -4.78
C ARG A 59 -0.75 1.99 -4.66
N GLY A 60 0.45 1.56 -4.26
CA GLY A 60 0.76 0.15 -4.03
C GLY A 60 -0.12 -0.48 -2.96
N LEU A 61 -0.24 0.15 -1.79
CA LEU A 61 -1.13 -0.36 -0.73
C LEU A 61 -2.60 -0.43 -1.16
N ALA A 62 -3.06 0.51 -1.99
CA ALA A 62 -4.39 0.47 -2.58
C ALA A 62 -4.57 -0.72 -3.52
N ILE A 63 -3.62 -0.96 -4.43
CA ILE A 63 -3.62 -2.10 -5.36
C ILE A 63 -3.70 -3.43 -4.58
N ALA A 64 -2.85 -3.58 -3.56
CA ALA A 64 -2.87 -4.77 -2.72
C ALA A 64 -4.23 -4.96 -2.02
N ALA A 65 -4.85 -3.87 -1.56
CA ALA A 65 -6.12 -3.94 -0.86
C ALA A 65 -7.28 -4.27 -1.80
N LEU A 66 -7.28 -3.75 -3.02
CA LEU A 66 -8.25 -4.14 -4.06
C LEU A 66 -8.17 -5.64 -4.35
N CYS A 67 -6.94 -6.17 -4.49
CA CYS A 67 -6.71 -7.59 -4.70
C CYS A 67 -7.15 -8.43 -3.51
N PHE A 68 -6.91 -7.96 -2.29
CA PHE A 68 -7.39 -8.61 -1.06
C PHE A 68 -8.93 -8.69 -1.00
N ARG A 69 -9.60 -7.64 -1.48
CA ARG A 69 -11.07 -7.59 -1.58
C ARG A 69 -11.62 -8.41 -2.75
N GLY A 70 -10.75 -9.00 -3.58
CA GLY A 70 -11.14 -9.75 -4.77
C GLY A 70 -11.63 -8.87 -5.92
N ASP A 71 -11.30 -7.58 -5.91
CA ASP A 71 -11.67 -6.67 -7.00
C ASP A 71 -10.69 -6.80 -8.18
N TRP A 72 -11.23 -7.02 -9.37
CA TRP A 72 -10.45 -7.25 -10.59
C TRP A 72 -9.64 -6.01 -11.02
N SER A 73 -10.09 -4.81 -10.59
CA SER A 73 -9.36 -3.57 -10.84
C SER A 73 -7.94 -3.59 -10.27
N GLY A 74 -7.71 -4.31 -9.15
CA GLY A 74 -6.41 -4.41 -8.51
C GLY A 74 -5.37 -5.12 -9.39
N GLU A 75 -5.73 -6.25 -10.01
CA GLU A 75 -4.83 -6.99 -10.91
C GLU A 75 -4.49 -6.18 -12.16
N ARG A 76 -5.46 -5.43 -12.69
CA ARG A 76 -5.25 -4.52 -13.82
C ARG A 76 -4.30 -3.39 -13.46
N LEU A 77 -4.55 -2.71 -12.34
CA LEU A 77 -3.70 -1.60 -11.86
C LEU A 77 -2.28 -2.08 -11.51
N TRP A 78 -2.11 -3.30 -11.02
CA TRP A 78 -0.78 -3.89 -10.81
C TRP A 78 0.05 -3.98 -12.10
N ARG A 79 -0.59 -4.29 -13.24
CA ARG A 79 0.07 -4.37 -14.55
C ARG A 79 0.32 -2.99 -15.15
N GLU A 80 -0.62 -2.07 -14.98
CA GLU A 80 -0.56 -0.70 -15.53
C GLU A 80 0.40 0.20 -14.74
N ASP A 81 0.39 0.13 -13.40
CA ASP A 81 1.17 1.00 -12.51
C ASP A 81 2.47 0.32 -12.03
N GLN A 82 3.47 0.35 -12.91
CA GLN A 82 4.78 -0.26 -12.65
C GLN A 82 5.53 0.38 -11.46
N GLU A 83 5.29 1.67 -11.17
CA GLU A 83 5.93 2.33 -10.02
C GLU A 83 5.39 1.81 -8.70
N ALA A 84 4.06 1.72 -8.59
CA ALA A 84 3.40 1.14 -7.42
C ALA A 84 3.74 -0.35 -7.26
N ALA A 85 3.79 -1.09 -8.36
CA ALA A 85 4.15 -2.50 -8.37
C ALA A 85 5.60 -2.72 -7.90
N ASN A 86 6.56 -1.93 -8.41
CA ASN A 86 7.95 -1.99 -7.99
C ASN A 86 8.11 -1.59 -6.51
N TRP A 87 7.36 -0.60 -6.04
CA TRP A 87 7.36 -0.25 -4.62
C TRP A 87 6.86 -1.40 -3.75
N LEU A 88 5.75 -2.05 -4.12
CA LEU A 88 5.22 -3.22 -3.40
C LEU A 88 6.22 -4.39 -3.37
N LYS A 89 6.87 -4.71 -4.49
CA LYS A 89 7.93 -5.73 -4.55
C LYS A 89 9.07 -5.41 -3.57
N ASN A 90 9.52 -4.16 -3.54
CA ASN A 90 10.53 -3.71 -2.60
C ASN A 90 10.03 -3.74 -1.14
N PHE A 91 8.77 -3.39 -0.91
CA PHE A 91 8.17 -3.42 0.42
C PHE A 91 8.03 -4.85 0.94
N ARG A 92 7.67 -5.82 0.08
CA ARG A 92 7.66 -7.26 0.39
C ARG A 92 9.01 -7.77 0.89
N ILE A 93 10.12 -7.33 0.28
CA ILE A 93 11.47 -7.65 0.76
C ILE A 93 11.71 -7.04 2.16
N LYS A 94 11.30 -5.78 2.37
CA LYS A 94 11.48 -5.07 3.64
C LYS A 94 10.71 -5.68 4.82
N ILE A 95 9.55 -6.29 4.54
CA ILE A 95 8.70 -6.94 5.56
C ILE A 95 8.92 -8.45 5.62
N SER A 96 9.91 -8.99 4.90
CA SER A 96 10.13 -10.44 4.80
C SER A 96 10.42 -11.10 6.16
N LEU A 97 10.97 -10.35 7.11
CA LEU A 97 11.30 -10.82 8.47
C LEU A 97 10.27 -10.37 9.52
N ASP A 98 9.27 -9.57 9.14
CA ASP A 98 8.21 -9.15 10.05
C ASP A 98 7.27 -10.32 10.34
N THR A 99 6.93 -10.53 11.61
CA THR A 99 6.08 -11.65 12.07
C THR A 99 4.64 -11.23 12.38
N CYS A 100 4.26 -9.98 12.08
CA CYS A 100 2.90 -9.51 12.32
C CYS A 100 1.91 -10.03 11.25
N ASP A 101 0.65 -10.20 11.66
CA ASP A 101 -0.42 -10.71 10.78
C ASP A 101 -0.58 -9.83 9.53
N SER A 102 -0.53 -8.50 9.70
CA SER A 102 -0.60 -7.54 8.59
C SER A 102 0.52 -7.75 7.55
N ALA A 103 1.74 -8.11 7.99
CA ALA A 103 2.85 -8.39 7.08
C ALA A 103 2.68 -9.72 6.37
N ASP A 104 2.15 -10.74 7.05
CA ASP A 104 1.84 -12.03 6.45
C ASP A 104 0.76 -11.93 5.36
N GLU A 105 -0.34 -11.24 5.66
CA GLU A 105 -1.40 -10.92 4.70
C GLU A 105 -0.85 -10.20 3.47
N LEU A 106 -0.08 -9.13 3.69
CA LEU A 106 0.46 -8.31 2.61
C LEU A 106 1.45 -9.11 1.74
N ARG A 107 2.29 -9.95 2.36
CA ARG A 107 3.21 -10.84 1.64
C ARG A 107 2.43 -11.81 0.75
N LYS A 108 1.40 -12.48 1.28
CA LYS A 108 0.57 -13.42 0.51
C LYS A 108 -0.08 -12.76 -0.71
N ILE A 109 -0.60 -11.55 -0.55
CA ILE A 109 -1.22 -10.81 -1.65
C ILE A 109 -0.17 -10.42 -2.70
N ILE A 110 0.98 -9.90 -2.28
CA ILE A 110 2.04 -9.49 -3.19
C ILE A 110 2.61 -10.72 -3.93
N ASP A 111 2.81 -11.83 -3.23
CA ASP A 111 3.28 -13.08 -3.85
C ASP A 111 2.28 -13.56 -4.91
N ARG A 112 0.98 -13.56 -4.61
CA ARG A 112 -0.06 -13.84 -5.60
C ARG A 112 -0.01 -12.90 -6.80
N LEU A 113 0.21 -11.59 -6.59
CA LEU A 113 0.30 -10.61 -7.67
C LEU A 113 1.56 -10.80 -8.54
N ILE A 114 2.64 -11.28 -7.95
CA ILE A 114 3.87 -11.64 -8.67
C ILE A 114 3.64 -12.89 -9.51
N GLU A 115 2.91 -13.89 -9.00
CA GLU A 115 2.58 -15.12 -9.74
C GLU A 115 1.59 -14.91 -10.90
N LEU A 116 0.75 -13.87 -10.83
CA LEU A 116 -0.23 -13.52 -11.87
C LEU A 116 0.37 -12.82 -13.10
N ASN A 117 1.68 -12.56 -13.11
CA ASN A 117 2.37 -11.75 -14.11
C ASN A 117 3.59 -12.47 -14.67
#